data_AF-A0A1S4ESZ4-F1
#
_entry.id   AF-A0A1S4ESZ4-F1
#
_cell.length_a   1.000
_cell.length_b   1.000
_cell.length_c   1.000
_cell.angle_alpha   90.00
_cell.angle_beta   90.00
_cell.angle_gamma   90.00
#
_symmetry.space_group_name_H-M   'P 1'
#
loop_
_entity.id
_entity.type
_entity.pdbx_description
1 polymer ?
#
loop_
_entity_poly.entity_id
_entity_poly.type
_entity_poly.pdbx_seq_one_letter_code
_entity_poly.pdbx_strand_id
1 'polypeptide(L)'
;MASYYPVLLLPQVLVSESNRVAWQESSKGNVPPNALVVGHTSHGEALYTGRVIHHGIMTPGKVQHSHGVLYISWAGKEVYHDEYEVLVVVD
;
A
#
# COMPACT_ATOMS: atom_id res chain seq x y z
N MET A 1 0.40 -27.62 -28.64
CA MET A 1 0.40 -27.53 -27.16
C MET A 1 1.15 -26.26 -26.79
N ALA A 2 0.46 -25.22 -26.32
CA ALA A 2 1.13 -24.01 -25.86
C ALA A 2 1.69 -24.30 -24.46
N SER A 3 3.01 -24.25 -24.32
CA SER A 3 3.69 -24.35 -23.03
C SER A 3 3.38 -23.09 -22.23
N TYR A 4 2.52 -23.22 -21.23
CA TYR A 4 2.27 -22.19 -20.24
C TYR A 4 3.47 -22.17 -19.28
N TYR A 5 4.43 -21.28 -19.53
CA TYR A 5 5.44 -20.97 -18.54
C TYR A 5 4.82 -20.00 -17.54
N PRO A 6 4.60 -20.37 -16.27
CA PRO A 6 4.20 -19.40 -15.28
C PRO A 6 5.35 -18.38 -15.17
N VAL A 7 5.08 -17.12 -15.51
CA VAL A 7 5.95 -16.01 -15.13
C VAL A 7 6.01 -16.06 -13.61
N LEU A 8 7.13 -16.50 -13.05
CA LEU A 8 7.38 -16.43 -11.61
C LEU A 8 7.39 -14.94 -11.27
N LEU A 9 6.27 -14.44 -10.73
CA LEU A 9 6.16 -13.09 -10.22
C LEU A 9 7.03 -13.00 -8.96
N LEU A 10 8.29 -12.65 -9.15
CA LEU A 10 9.20 -12.40 -8.05
C LEU A 10 8.77 -11.13 -7.31
N PRO A 11 8.85 -11.11 -5.98
CA PRO A 11 8.57 -9.90 -5.22
C PRO A 11 9.57 -8.81 -5.59
N GLN A 12 9.08 -7.59 -5.73
CA GLN A 12 9.90 -6.39 -5.89
C GLN A 12 9.89 -5.60 -4.58
N VAL A 13 11.00 -4.92 -4.28
CA VAL A 13 11.14 -4.10 -3.07
C VAL A 13 11.36 -2.65 -3.49
N LEU A 14 10.58 -1.74 -2.91
CA LEU A 14 10.80 -0.31 -3.06
C LEU A 14 12.00 0.11 -2.20
N VAL A 15 12.96 0.80 -2.82
CA VAL A 15 14.14 1.37 -2.14
C VAL A 15 14.22 2.85 -2.49
N SER A 16 14.42 3.70 -1.49
CA SER A 16 14.55 5.15 -1.67
C SER A 16 15.50 5.72 -0.61
N GLU A 17 16.08 6.89 -0.91
CA GLU A 17 16.79 7.68 0.10
C GLU A 17 15.79 8.20 1.14
N SER A 18 16.17 8.25 2.41
CA SER A 18 15.25 8.63 3.49
C SER A 18 14.73 10.07 3.38
N ASN A 19 15.45 10.95 2.69
CA ASN A 19 15.06 12.34 2.44
C ASN A 19 14.17 12.53 1.20
N ARG A 20 13.82 11.45 0.49
CA ARG A 20 12.97 11.48 -0.72
C ARG A 20 11.56 11.01 -0.46
N VAL A 21 11.29 10.44 0.72
CA VAL A 21 9.97 9.94 1.10
C VAL A 21 9.63 10.30 2.53
N ALA A 22 8.34 10.49 2.79
CA ALA A 22 7.82 10.72 4.13
C ALA A 22 6.53 9.91 4.34
N TRP A 23 6.20 9.67 5.61
CA TRP A 23 4.92 9.11 6.01
C TRP A 23 4.01 10.24 6.46
N GLN A 24 2.81 10.31 5.89
CA GLN A 24 1.85 11.36 6.18
C GLN A 24 0.55 10.75 6.70
N GLU A 25 0.08 11.22 7.86
CA GLU A 25 -1.19 10.81 8.45
C GLU A 25 -2.36 11.11 7.50
N SER A 26 -3.29 10.16 7.43
CA SER A 26 -4.49 10.24 6.61
C SER A 26 -5.59 9.33 7.18
N SER A 27 -6.79 9.46 6.64
CA SER A 27 -7.93 8.63 7.07
C SER A 27 -9.06 8.60 6.04
N LYS A 28 -9.98 7.64 6.20
CA LYS A 28 -11.27 7.56 5.48
C LYS A 28 -11.13 7.64 3.96
N GLY A 29 -10.11 6.97 3.43
CA GLY A 29 -9.80 6.94 2.00
C GLY A 29 -8.98 8.12 1.52
N ASN A 30 -8.75 9.17 2.32
CA ASN A 30 -7.93 10.29 1.88
C ASN A 30 -6.52 9.80 1.48
N VAL A 31 -6.04 10.28 0.34
CA VAL A 31 -4.72 9.99 -0.21
C VAL A 31 -4.05 11.33 -0.47
N PRO A 32 -2.95 11.66 0.22
CA PRO A 32 -2.27 12.93 0.01
C PRO A 32 -1.72 13.09 -1.41
N PRO A 33 -1.48 14.33 -1.86
CA PRO A 33 -0.68 14.57 -3.05
C PRO A 33 0.67 13.85 -2.99
N ASN A 34 1.19 13.42 -4.14
CA ASN A 34 2.47 12.72 -4.27
C ASN A 34 2.54 11.34 -3.57
N ALA A 35 1.40 10.76 -3.18
CA ALA A 35 1.34 9.39 -2.69
C ALA A 35 1.85 8.41 -3.75
N LEU A 36 2.68 7.47 -3.31
CA LEU A 36 3.28 6.48 -4.21
C LEU A 36 2.26 5.40 -4.60
N VAL A 37 2.01 5.26 -5.90
CA VAL A 37 1.21 4.16 -6.45
C VAL A 37 2.06 2.89 -6.51
N VAL A 38 1.56 1.81 -5.91
CA VAL A 38 2.25 0.51 -5.85
C VAL A 38 1.57 -0.60 -6.62
N GLY A 39 0.42 -0.32 -7.21
CA GLY A 39 -0.30 -1.25 -8.05
C GLY A 39 -1.67 -0.75 -8.41
N HIS A 40 -2.43 -1.62 -9.06
CA HIS A 40 -3.81 -1.35 -9.43
C HIS A 40 -4.70 -2.55 -9.10
N THR A 41 -5.97 -2.30 -8.82
CA THR A 41 -6.98 -3.35 -8.77
C THR A 41 -7.22 -3.93 -10.16
N SER A 42 -7.96 -5.05 -10.26
CA SER A 42 -8.40 -5.61 -11.55
C SER A 42 -9.27 -4.65 -12.38
N HIS A 43 -9.79 -3.60 -11.75
CA HIS A 43 -10.58 -2.55 -12.41
C HIS A 43 -9.78 -1.27 -12.66
N GLY A 44 -8.47 -1.27 -12.42
CA GLY A 44 -7.57 -0.15 -12.72
C GLY A 44 -7.46 0.91 -11.62
N GLU A 45 -8.18 0.75 -10.50
CA GLU A 45 -8.06 1.68 -9.37
C GLU A 45 -6.64 1.63 -8.79
N ALA A 46 -6.01 2.79 -8.62
CA ALA A 46 -4.68 2.88 -8.02
C ALA A 46 -4.70 2.46 -6.54
N LEU A 47 -3.67 1.72 -6.15
CA LEU A 47 -3.40 1.32 -4.77
C LEU A 47 -2.13 2.01 -4.29
N TYR A 48 -2.14 2.45 -3.03
CA TYR A 48 -1.04 3.21 -2.45
C TYR A 48 -0.41 2.47 -1.27
N THR A 49 0.86 2.74 -0.98
CA THR A 49 1.49 2.22 0.23
C THR A 49 0.99 2.97 1.45
N GLY A 50 0.47 2.24 2.43
CA GLY A 50 0.19 2.78 3.75
C GLY A 50 0.74 1.90 4.87
N ARG A 51 0.67 2.40 6.11
CA ARG A 51 1.02 1.64 7.32
C ARG A 51 0.16 2.07 8.50
N VAL A 52 0.07 1.19 9.50
CA VAL A 52 -0.65 1.42 10.75
C VAL A 52 0.02 0.65 11.89
N ILE A 53 -0.14 1.12 13.13
CA ILE A 53 0.25 0.34 14.31
C ILE A 53 -0.87 -0.65 14.62
N HIS A 54 -0.66 -1.93 14.28
CA HIS A 54 -1.59 -3.01 14.59
C HIS A 54 -0.98 -3.89 15.68
N HIS A 55 -1.63 -4.00 16.84
CA HIS A 55 -1.12 -4.73 18.01
C HIS A 55 0.31 -4.31 18.41
N GLY A 56 0.60 -3.01 18.39
CA GLY A 56 1.91 -2.47 18.78
C GLY A 56 3.02 -2.61 17.73
N ILE A 57 2.71 -3.16 16.55
CA ILE A 57 3.67 -3.36 15.46
C ILE A 57 3.30 -2.44 14.31
N MET A 58 4.28 -1.66 13.83
CA MET A 58 4.14 -0.88 12.61
C MET A 58 4.04 -1.81 11.41
N THR A 59 2.86 -1.88 10.79
CA THR A 59 2.50 -2.88 9.79
C THR A 59 2.16 -2.20 8.47
N PRO A 60 2.85 -2.50 7.36
CA PRO A 60 2.54 -1.94 6.05
C PRO A 60 1.35 -2.66 5.40
N GLY A 61 0.73 -1.96 4.44
CA GLY A 61 -0.40 -2.47 3.69
C GLY A 61 -0.69 -1.65 2.42
N LYS A 62 -1.87 -1.88 1.84
CA LYS A 62 -2.36 -1.15 0.66
C LYS A 62 -3.54 -0.25 1.04
N VAL A 63 -3.49 1.01 0.64
CA VAL A 63 -4.64 1.92 0.75
C VAL A 63 -5.45 1.81 -0.53
N GLN A 64 -6.76 1.60 -0.37
CA GLN A 64 -7.72 1.61 -1.48
C GLN A 64 -8.72 2.74 -1.26
N HIS A 65 -8.54 3.82 -2.03
CA HIS A 65 -9.26 5.08 -1.86
C HIS A 65 -10.78 4.89 -1.88
N SER A 66 -11.30 4.16 -2.88
CA SER A 66 -12.73 3.95 -3.05
C SER A 66 -13.38 3.15 -1.91
N HIS A 67 -12.60 2.35 -1.19
CA HIS A 67 -13.07 1.59 -0.03
C HIS A 67 -12.92 2.36 1.29
N GLY A 68 -12.20 3.49 1.29
CA GLY A 68 -12.04 4.32 2.47
C GLY A 68 -11.02 3.82 3.50
N VAL A 69 -10.17 2.83 3.16
CA VAL A 69 -9.37 2.08 4.15
C VAL A 69 -7.96 1.72 3.69
N LEU A 70 -7.08 1.49 4.66
CA LEU A 70 -5.86 0.70 4.55
C LEU A 70 -6.18 -0.78 4.84
N TYR A 71 -5.73 -1.68 3.98
CA TYR A 71 -5.73 -3.12 4.23
C TYR A 71 -4.34 -3.63 4.60
N ILE A 72 -4.23 -4.36 5.70
CA ILE A 72 -3.02 -5.08 6.14
C ILE A 72 -3.24 -6.59 6.16
N SER A 73 -2.16 -7.34 5.98
CA SER A 73 -2.15 -8.79 6.18
C SER A 73 -1.85 -9.12 7.64
N TRP A 74 -2.79 -9.75 8.35
CA TRP A 74 -2.61 -10.18 9.73
C TRP A 74 -3.22 -11.56 9.98
N ALA A 75 -2.44 -12.49 10.53
CA ALA A 75 -2.88 -13.84 10.88
C ALA A 75 -3.60 -14.59 9.72
N GLY A 76 -3.09 -14.43 8.49
CA GLY A 76 -3.65 -15.05 7.29
C GLY A 76 -4.95 -14.40 6.78
N LYS A 77 -5.33 -13.24 7.30
CA LYS A 77 -6.52 -12.48 6.90
C LYS A 77 -6.15 -11.06 6.47
N GLU A 78 -7.02 -10.47 5.67
CA GLU A 78 -6.98 -9.04 5.38
C GLU A 78 -7.78 -8.30 6.46
N VAL A 79 -7.14 -7.35 7.14
CA VAL A 79 -7.74 -6.50 8.18
C VAL A 79 -7.70 -5.06 7.68
N TYR A 80 -8.76 -4.30 7.92
CA TYR A 80 -8.86 -2.91 7.47
C TYR A 80 -8.73 -1.92 8.63
N HIS A 81 -8.22 -0.73 8.33
CA HIS A 81 -8.11 0.43 9.23
C HIS A 81 -8.51 1.70 8.47
N ASP A 82 -9.26 2.58 9.11
CA ASP A 82 -9.70 3.85 8.55
C ASP A 82 -8.80 5.04 8.93
N GLU A 83 -7.87 4.86 9.87
CA GLU A 83 -6.78 5.79 10.20
C GLU A 83 -5.42 5.13 9.91
N TYR A 84 -4.55 5.83 9.19
CA TYR A 84 -3.30 5.26 8.69
C TYR A 84 -2.31 6.36 8.26
N GLU A 85 -1.07 5.98 7.97
CA GLU A 85 -0.12 6.84 7.26
C GLU A 85 0.00 6.38 5.80
N VAL A 86 0.19 7.32 4.88
CA VAL A 86 0.47 7.07 3.46
C VAL A 86 1.92 7.45 3.14
N LEU A 87 2.61 6.63 2.36
CA LEU A 87 3.96 6.96 1.87
C LEU A 87 3.87 7.96 0.72
N VAL A 88 4.47 9.13 0.91
CA VAL A 88 4.51 10.20 -0.09
C VAL A 88 5.94 10.47 -0.54
N VAL A 89 6.10 10.89 -1.80
CA VAL A 89 7.35 11.41 -2.33
C VAL A 89 7.49 12.88 -1.93
N VAL A 90 8.67 13.25 -1.43
CA VAL A 90 9.03 14.64 -1.11
C VAL A 90 10.11 15.12 -2.08
N ASP A 91 9.95 16.35 -2.57
CA ASP A 91 10.91 17.01 -3.45
C ASP A 91 12.10 17.61 -2.68
#